data_AF-A0A286ALK0-F1
#
_entry.id   AF-A0A286ALK0-F1
#
_cell.length_a   1.000
_cell.length_b   1.000
_cell.length_c   1.000
_cell.angle_alpha   90.00
_cell.angle_beta   90.00
_cell.angle_gamma   90.00
#
_symmetry.space_group_name_H-M   'P 1'
#
loop_
_entity.id
_entity.type
_entity.pdbx_description
1 polymer ?
#
loop_
_entity_poly.entity_id
_entity_poly.type
_entity_poly.pdbx_seq_one_letter_code
_entity_poly.pdbx_strand_id
1 'polypeptide(L)'
;MFPRPKINKPFVFQPANKCIYCGKTNVFLGDEHIIPFSLDGAWIIPKASCKDCESITSKFEMSVARDMYLQLRTKEGFQTRRKWNRPKYIQALVRKLDGTEDIINIDFSDYPSMYPVFQLPPPGILNGNELSELSPDGMRLLVIGSPEEMKSFDEKMNSLVAEYQATSISINKGLFTIKWSHFYRMLAKIAHAITIGHFGTVGFTPLLPPLILGTCPHLTNLIGGKLEEEEPDPHIIKVGDNYEILIDHNHIIVNIDIMNGRCPTYSVVAGYITDLHLFLTNASHLRQNEKKECTHGMRTRYMFIHEWVFWIVKIIRAHVNNNYSHFMSSWPLLNGYAIEAYAIPPNYYLLILTNTPNETPTGPSEAINLPYKDHPDIPPKVTDLNDWENWCRSSFSLSNEQWPILLPVRDSGISEKAFNGNDDLKMFSEEEKTFFVSQINYLIETQLIKTLKTISSKWSSK
;
A
#
# COMPACT_ATOMS: atom_id res chain seq x y z
N MET A 1 -20.61 1.35 20.94
CA MET A 1 -19.78 0.14 20.76
C MET A 1 -19.89 -0.29 19.30
N PHE A 2 -18.83 -0.13 18.50
CA PHE A 2 -18.88 -0.53 17.08
C PHE A 2 -18.84 -2.07 16.98
N PRO A 3 -19.74 -2.71 16.20
CA PRO A 3 -19.74 -4.16 16.06
C PRO A 3 -18.43 -4.63 15.43
N ARG A 4 -17.72 -5.53 16.11
CA ARG A 4 -16.44 -6.05 15.62
C ARG A 4 -16.70 -7.15 14.59
N PRO A 5 -16.11 -7.09 13.38
CA PRO A 5 -16.22 -8.20 12.44
C PRO A 5 -15.57 -9.44 13.06
N LYS A 6 -16.34 -10.52 13.20
CA LYS A 6 -15.78 -11.82 13.61
C LYS A 6 -14.88 -12.32 12.49
N ILE A 7 -13.59 -12.43 12.77
CA ILE A 7 -12.62 -13.04 11.85
C ILE A 7 -12.90 -14.55 11.84
N ASN A 8 -13.72 -15.00 10.90
CA ASN A 8 -14.20 -16.39 10.85
C ASN A 8 -13.14 -17.37 10.30
N LYS A 9 -12.07 -16.89 9.66
CA LYS A 9 -10.92 -17.71 9.25
C LYS A 9 -9.67 -16.86 9.02
N PRO A 10 -8.47 -17.29 9.47
CA PRO A 10 -7.24 -16.60 9.14
C PRO A 10 -6.95 -16.71 7.64
N PHE A 11 -6.42 -15.63 7.05
CA PHE A 11 -5.86 -15.63 5.71
C PHE A 11 -4.43 -16.20 5.78
N VAL A 12 -4.15 -17.21 4.96
CA VAL A 12 -2.87 -17.91 4.97
C VAL A 12 -2.15 -17.65 3.65
N PHE A 13 -0.96 -17.05 3.74
CA PHE A 13 -0.06 -16.81 2.62
C PHE A 13 0.68 -18.09 2.20
N GLN A 14 1.44 -18.00 1.10
CA GLN A 14 2.36 -19.07 0.74
C GLN A 14 3.44 -19.25 1.81
N PRO A 15 3.91 -20.49 2.06
CA PRO A 15 4.98 -20.71 3.02
C PRO A 15 6.28 -20.01 2.59
N ALA A 16 6.95 -19.34 3.52
CA ALA A 16 8.20 -18.65 3.22
C ALA A 16 9.37 -19.63 3.02
N ASN A 17 9.34 -20.79 3.70
CA ASN A 17 10.37 -21.85 3.66
C ASN A 17 11.79 -21.40 4.06
N LYS A 18 11.90 -20.25 4.72
CA LYS A 18 13.10 -19.73 5.37
C LYS A 18 12.67 -18.74 6.44
N CYS A 19 13.54 -18.48 7.42
CA CYS A 19 13.27 -17.42 8.39
C CYS A 19 13.26 -16.06 7.68
N ILE A 20 12.14 -15.34 7.71
CA ILE A 20 11.99 -14.04 7.04
C ILE A 20 12.84 -12.94 7.67
N TYR A 21 13.34 -13.15 8.90
CA TYR A 21 14.15 -12.18 9.62
C TYR A 21 15.66 -12.43 9.43
N CYS A 22 16.14 -13.64 9.75
CA CYS A 22 17.58 -13.95 9.72
C CYS A 22 18.01 -14.78 8.51
N GLY A 23 17.09 -15.17 7.63
CA GLY A 23 17.39 -15.94 6.42
C GLY A 23 17.71 -17.42 6.64
N LYS A 24 17.83 -17.91 7.88
CA LYS A 24 18.13 -19.32 8.19
C LYS A 24 17.17 -20.27 7.46
N THR A 25 17.74 -21.27 6.82
CA THR A 25 17.05 -22.44 6.22
C THR A 25 17.41 -23.70 7.01
N ASN A 26 16.77 -24.83 6.70
CA ASN A 26 17.08 -26.14 7.32
C ASN A 26 16.98 -26.19 8.85
N VAL A 27 16.11 -25.36 9.43
CA VAL A 27 15.74 -25.36 10.85
C VAL A 27 14.23 -25.55 10.98
N PHE A 28 13.74 -25.83 12.19
CA PHE A 28 12.30 -25.75 12.43
C PHE A 28 11.83 -24.30 12.22
N LEU A 29 10.81 -24.14 11.37
CA LEU A 29 10.21 -22.85 11.06
C LEU A 29 8.74 -22.87 11.50
N GLY A 30 8.39 -21.98 12.42
CA GLY A 30 7.03 -21.72 12.85
C GLY A 30 6.27 -20.81 11.89
N ASP A 31 4.98 -20.65 12.16
CA ASP A 31 4.11 -19.77 11.39
C ASP A 31 4.17 -18.35 11.97
N GLU A 32 4.33 -17.36 11.10
CA GLU A 32 4.42 -15.97 11.49
C GLU A 32 3.07 -15.27 11.28
N HIS A 33 2.50 -14.69 12.32
CA HIS A 33 1.33 -13.82 12.14
C HIS A 33 1.84 -12.48 11.63
N ILE A 34 1.21 -11.83 10.66
CA ILE A 34 1.65 -10.51 10.20
C ILE A 34 1.38 -9.48 11.31
N ILE A 35 0.11 -9.30 11.65
CA ILE A 35 -0.33 -8.57 12.85
C ILE A 35 -0.30 -9.56 14.02
N PRO A 36 0.19 -9.18 15.21
CA PRO A 36 0.18 -10.08 16.36
C PRO A 36 -1.23 -10.64 16.64
N PHE A 37 -1.33 -11.94 16.92
CA PHE A 37 -2.60 -12.59 17.30
C PHE A 37 -3.29 -11.85 18.47
N SER A 38 -2.52 -11.28 19.39
CA SER A 38 -3.05 -10.48 20.50
C SER A 38 -3.80 -9.21 20.07
N LEU A 39 -3.57 -8.73 18.86
CA LEU A 39 -4.20 -7.55 18.25
C LEU A 39 -5.21 -7.97 17.15
N ASP A 40 -5.81 -9.15 17.29
CA ASP A 40 -6.78 -9.71 16.33
C ASP A 40 -6.21 -9.90 14.91
N GLY A 41 -4.90 -10.15 14.79
CA GLY A 41 -4.27 -10.44 13.50
C GLY A 41 -4.76 -11.73 12.84
N ALA A 42 -5.25 -11.62 11.60
CA ALA A 42 -5.79 -12.74 10.83
C ALA A 42 -4.82 -13.36 9.82
N TRP A 43 -3.72 -12.66 9.51
CA TRP A 43 -2.86 -12.96 8.38
C TRP A 43 -1.65 -13.76 8.83
N ILE A 44 -1.37 -14.89 8.19
CA ILE A 44 -0.34 -15.85 8.59
C ILE A 44 0.55 -16.22 7.42
N ILE A 45 1.86 -16.21 7.61
CA ILE A 45 2.87 -16.73 6.68
C ILE A 45 3.41 -18.06 7.25
N PRO A 46 3.08 -19.21 6.66
CA PRO A 46 3.56 -20.49 7.17
C PRO A 46 5.09 -20.65 7.02
N LYS A 47 5.71 -21.42 7.92
CA LYS A 47 7.15 -21.74 7.86
C LYS A 47 8.04 -20.50 7.64
N ALA A 48 7.84 -19.47 8.46
CA ALA A 48 8.38 -18.13 8.24
C ALA A 48 9.32 -17.63 9.33
N SER A 49 9.30 -18.18 10.56
CA SER A 49 10.19 -17.73 11.62
C SER A 49 10.89 -18.89 12.33
N CYS A 50 12.20 -18.76 12.54
CA CYS A 50 12.93 -19.70 13.38
C CYS A 50 12.70 -19.39 14.86
N LYS A 51 12.93 -20.37 15.73
CA LYS A 51 12.71 -20.26 17.17
C LYS A 51 13.43 -19.06 17.83
N ASP A 52 14.64 -18.76 17.39
CA ASP A 52 15.42 -17.63 17.94
C ASP A 52 14.71 -16.29 17.65
N CYS A 53 14.31 -16.08 16.39
CA CYS A 53 13.62 -14.87 15.98
C CYS A 53 12.21 -14.78 16.58
N GLU A 54 11.48 -15.90 16.68
CA GLU A 54 10.18 -15.97 17.36
C GLU A 54 10.30 -15.55 18.84
N SER A 55 11.35 -15.98 19.53
CA SER A 55 11.60 -15.58 20.93
C SER A 55 11.86 -14.07 21.06
N ILE A 56 12.51 -13.46 20.06
CA ILE A 56 12.78 -12.01 20.04
C ILE A 56 11.49 -11.25 19.76
N THR A 57 10.74 -11.64 18.73
CA THR A 57 9.52 -10.95 18.30
C THR A 57 8.43 -11.03 19.35
N SER A 58 8.18 -12.23 19.88
CA SER A 58 7.18 -12.45 20.94
C SER A 58 7.42 -11.59 22.18
N LYS A 59 8.68 -11.30 22.54
CA LYS A 59 9.01 -10.48 23.72
C LYS A 59 8.48 -9.04 23.59
N PHE A 60 8.75 -8.37 22.47
CA PHE A 60 8.28 -6.99 22.29
C PHE A 60 6.78 -6.94 21.98
N GLU A 61 6.23 -7.91 21.24
CA GLU A 61 4.79 -7.99 20.98
C GLU A 61 4.00 -8.19 22.28
N MET A 62 4.45 -9.11 23.15
CA MET A 62 3.82 -9.33 24.46
C MET A 62 3.89 -8.10 25.33
N SER A 63 4.99 -7.35 25.27
CA SER A 63 5.13 -6.11 26.00
C SER A 63 4.13 -5.06 25.51
N VAL A 64 3.98 -4.84 24.20
CA VAL A 64 2.94 -3.93 23.68
C VAL A 64 1.54 -4.43 24.08
N ALA A 65 1.27 -5.72 23.89
CA ALA A 65 -0.05 -6.28 24.12
C ALA A 65 -0.46 -6.34 25.61
N ARG A 66 0.49 -6.48 26.55
CA ARG A 66 0.22 -6.56 27.99
C ARG A 66 0.44 -5.24 28.72
N ASP A 67 1.46 -4.50 28.33
CA ASP A 67 1.86 -3.31 29.07
C ASP A 67 1.11 -2.08 28.57
N MET A 68 0.78 -2.03 27.27
CA MET A 68 0.17 -0.86 26.63
C MET A 68 -1.29 -1.07 26.25
N TYR A 69 -1.66 -2.26 25.76
CA TYR A 69 -3.00 -2.53 25.23
C TYR A 69 -3.84 -3.52 26.03
N LEU A 70 -3.44 -3.88 27.25
CA LEU A 70 -4.18 -4.89 28.03
C LEU A 70 -5.62 -4.49 28.31
N GLN A 71 -5.86 -3.21 28.63
CA GLN A 71 -7.18 -2.67 28.96
C GLN A 71 -8.12 -2.72 27.77
N LEU A 72 -7.69 -2.11 26.67
CA LEU A 72 -8.37 -2.19 25.39
C LEU A 72 -8.67 -3.64 25.02
N ARG A 73 -7.65 -4.51 25.03
CA ARG A 73 -7.79 -5.92 24.65
C ARG A 73 -8.74 -6.70 25.53
N THR A 74 -8.80 -6.40 26.82
CA THR A 74 -9.65 -7.13 27.78
C THR A 74 -11.10 -6.71 27.64
N LYS A 75 -11.38 -5.40 27.59
CA LYS A 75 -12.75 -4.86 27.47
C LYS A 75 -13.36 -5.13 26.10
N GLU A 76 -12.59 -4.94 25.05
CA GLU A 76 -13.00 -5.29 23.71
C GLU A 76 -12.94 -6.83 23.54
N GLY A 77 -12.16 -7.56 24.34
CA GLY A 77 -12.16 -9.02 24.27
C GLY A 77 -11.41 -9.56 23.04
N PHE A 78 -10.34 -8.87 22.64
CA PHE A 78 -9.36 -9.30 21.65
C PHE A 78 -8.85 -10.73 21.93
N GLN A 79 -8.38 -11.39 20.88
CA GLN A 79 -7.86 -12.74 20.91
C GLN A 79 -6.79 -12.96 21.99
N THR A 80 -6.92 -14.10 22.66
CA THR A 80 -5.96 -14.58 23.66
C THR A 80 -6.01 -16.10 23.74
N ARG A 81 -4.84 -16.72 23.86
CA ARG A 81 -4.71 -18.17 24.08
C ARG A 81 -5.01 -18.58 25.52
N ARG A 82 -5.11 -17.62 26.46
CA ARG A 82 -5.31 -17.85 27.89
C ARG A 82 -6.48 -17.00 28.39
N LYS A 83 -7.69 -17.27 27.90
CA LYS A 83 -8.90 -16.49 28.24
C LYS A 83 -9.17 -16.44 29.74
N TRP A 84 -8.93 -17.55 30.44
CA TRP A 84 -9.10 -17.67 31.90
C TRP A 84 -8.06 -16.88 32.71
N ASN A 85 -6.95 -16.44 32.10
CA ASN A 85 -5.92 -15.62 32.75
C ASN A 85 -6.16 -14.11 32.60
N ARG A 86 -7.30 -13.69 32.01
CA ARG A 86 -7.61 -12.25 31.95
C ARG A 86 -7.82 -11.72 33.37
N PRO A 87 -7.23 -10.57 33.73
CA PRO A 87 -7.40 -10.00 35.06
C PRO A 87 -8.87 -9.67 35.29
N LYS A 88 -9.41 -10.12 36.42
CA LYS A 88 -10.74 -9.73 36.90
C LYS A 88 -10.68 -8.45 37.73
N TYR A 89 -9.55 -8.22 38.37
CA TYR A 89 -9.34 -7.09 39.26
C TYR A 89 -8.04 -6.38 38.92
N ILE A 90 -8.02 -5.09 39.21
CA ILE A 90 -6.86 -4.24 39.22
C ILE A 90 -6.54 -3.91 40.68
N GLN A 91 -5.30 -4.14 41.08
CA GLN A 91 -4.85 -3.76 42.41
C GLN A 91 -4.54 -2.26 42.45
N ALA A 92 -5.09 -1.57 43.44
CA ALA A 92 -4.80 -0.18 43.72
C ALA A 92 -4.27 -0.02 45.15
N LEU A 93 -3.20 0.74 45.29
CA LEU A 93 -2.62 1.15 46.56
C LEU A 93 -3.38 2.38 47.06
N VAL A 94 -4.02 2.26 48.22
CA VAL A 94 -4.72 3.34 48.91
C VAL A 94 -3.81 3.87 50.00
N ARG A 95 -3.49 5.16 49.97
CA ARG A 95 -2.78 5.86 51.05
C ARG A 95 -3.81 6.61 51.88
N LYS A 96 -3.97 6.28 53.16
CA LYS A 96 -4.96 6.91 54.06
C LYS A 96 -4.46 8.20 54.69
N LEU A 97 -5.37 9.00 55.25
CA LEU A 97 -5.04 10.25 55.97
C LEU A 97 -4.18 10.03 57.21
N ASP A 98 -4.28 8.87 57.86
CA ASP A 98 -3.47 8.50 59.02
C ASP A 98 -2.05 8.00 58.66
N GLY A 99 -1.71 7.98 57.37
CA GLY A 99 -0.42 7.53 56.86
C GLY A 99 -0.32 6.03 56.59
N THR A 100 -1.37 5.24 56.86
CA THR A 100 -1.39 3.81 56.55
C THR A 100 -1.61 3.54 55.06
N GLU A 101 -1.20 2.35 54.61
CA GLU A 101 -1.35 1.88 53.23
C GLU A 101 -2.20 0.60 53.18
N ASP A 102 -3.15 0.54 52.25
CA ASP A 102 -3.96 -0.65 51.95
C ASP A 102 -3.90 -0.99 50.46
N ILE A 103 -4.18 -2.25 50.12
CA ILE A 103 -4.38 -2.68 48.72
C ILE A 103 -5.85 -3.05 48.55
N ILE A 104 -6.51 -2.38 47.61
CA ILE A 104 -7.89 -2.70 47.22
C ILE A 104 -7.92 -3.31 45.82
N ASN A 105 -8.95 -4.12 45.57
CA ASN A 105 -9.24 -4.68 44.26
C ASN A 105 -10.36 -3.87 43.60
N ILE A 106 -10.06 -3.26 42.46
CA ILE A 106 -11.05 -2.58 41.61
C ILE A 106 -11.46 -3.58 40.53
N ASP A 107 -12.76 -3.73 40.26
CA ASP A 107 -13.20 -4.59 39.16
C ASP A 107 -12.66 -4.04 37.83
N PHE A 108 -12.15 -4.93 36.98
CA PHE A 108 -11.64 -4.54 35.68
C PHE A 108 -12.73 -3.93 34.79
N SER A 109 -14.01 -4.28 35.00
CA SER A 109 -15.14 -3.65 34.28
C SER A 109 -15.25 -2.15 34.54
N ASP A 110 -14.89 -1.72 35.74
CA ASP A 110 -14.99 -0.33 36.18
C ASP A 110 -13.85 0.52 35.61
N TYR A 111 -12.76 -0.11 35.18
CA TYR A 111 -11.59 0.58 34.64
C TYR A 111 -11.81 1.03 33.19
N PRO A 112 -11.51 2.28 32.79
CA PRO A 112 -11.83 2.80 31.46
C PRO A 112 -11.01 2.08 30.37
N SER A 113 -11.59 1.99 29.17
CA SER A 113 -10.91 1.48 27.97
C SER A 113 -9.93 2.53 27.46
N MET A 114 -8.81 2.69 28.15
CA MET A 114 -7.75 3.63 27.74
C MET A 114 -6.57 2.91 27.10
N TYR A 115 -5.96 3.55 26.10
CA TYR A 115 -4.76 3.03 25.44
C TYR A 115 -3.86 4.15 24.93
N PRO A 116 -2.53 3.94 24.91
CA PRO A 116 -1.60 4.92 24.40
C PRO A 116 -1.59 4.90 22.87
N VAL A 117 -1.55 6.10 22.28
CA VAL A 117 -1.43 6.34 20.85
C VAL A 117 -0.25 7.26 20.63
N PHE A 118 0.63 6.90 19.71
CA PHE A 118 1.74 7.76 19.32
C PHE A 118 1.36 8.53 18.07
N GLN A 119 1.51 9.85 18.11
CA GLN A 119 1.65 10.67 16.91
C GLN A 119 3.15 10.83 16.66
N LEU A 120 3.59 10.41 15.48
CA LEU A 120 4.99 10.32 15.14
C LEU A 120 5.31 11.33 14.03
N PRO A 121 6.51 11.95 14.03
CA PRO A 121 7.02 12.60 12.84
C PRO A 121 7.21 11.58 11.72
N PRO A 122 7.31 12.00 10.44
CA PRO A 122 7.62 11.11 9.33
C PRO A 122 8.93 10.32 9.52
N PRO A 123 9.10 9.17 8.84
CA PRO A 123 10.36 8.43 8.84
C PRO A 123 11.53 9.33 8.44
N GLY A 124 12.61 9.33 9.25
CA GLY A 124 13.74 10.24 9.04
C GLY A 124 14.39 10.13 7.65
N ILE A 125 14.42 8.93 7.08
CA ILE A 125 15.02 8.67 5.77
C ILE A 125 14.30 9.38 4.61
N LEU A 126 13.00 9.65 4.76
CA LEU A 126 12.22 10.35 3.73
C LEU A 126 12.47 11.87 3.76
N ASN A 127 12.95 12.40 4.89
CA ASN A 127 13.27 13.82 5.07
C ASN A 127 14.77 14.11 5.05
N GLY A 128 15.62 13.10 4.82
CA GLY A 128 17.08 13.25 4.87
C GLY A 128 17.63 13.57 6.27
N ASN A 129 16.91 13.17 7.33
CA ASN A 129 17.36 13.39 8.71
C ASN A 129 18.58 12.53 9.05
N GLU A 130 19.42 13.02 9.97
CA GLU A 130 20.53 12.24 10.52
C GLU A 130 20.02 11.04 11.35
N LEU A 131 20.82 9.98 11.38
CA LEU A 131 20.54 8.81 12.21
C LEU A 131 20.55 9.19 13.69
N SER A 132 19.50 8.79 14.42
CA SER A 132 19.38 9.04 15.86
C SER A 132 19.00 7.77 16.60
N GLU A 133 19.52 7.62 17.83
CA GLU A 133 19.12 6.58 18.79
C GLU A 133 18.13 7.10 19.83
N LEU A 134 17.89 8.41 19.84
CA LEU A 134 17.00 9.07 20.79
C LEU A 134 15.54 8.86 20.39
N SER A 135 14.64 9.12 21.34
CA SER A 135 13.22 9.23 21.02
C SER A 135 13.02 10.29 19.92
N PRO A 136 12.08 10.09 19.00
CA PRO A 136 11.87 11.03 17.90
C PRO A 136 11.50 12.41 18.44
N ASP A 137 12.21 13.44 17.99
CA ASP A 137 11.80 14.83 18.21
C ASP A 137 10.43 15.05 17.58
N GLY A 138 9.50 15.63 18.34
CA GLY A 138 8.12 15.82 17.90
C GLY A 138 7.19 14.62 18.11
N MET A 139 7.66 13.50 18.67
CA MET A 139 6.77 12.41 19.10
C MET A 139 5.80 12.92 20.18
N ARG A 140 4.49 12.72 19.98
CA ARG A 140 3.47 12.99 20.99
C ARG A 140 2.82 11.70 21.45
N LEU A 141 2.73 11.53 22.76
CA LEU A 141 1.97 10.45 23.37
C LEU A 141 0.59 10.98 23.74
N LEU A 142 -0.44 10.38 23.14
CA LEU A 142 -1.84 10.59 23.47
C LEU A 142 -2.37 9.39 24.24
N VAL A 143 -3.33 9.63 25.12
CA VAL A 143 -4.12 8.58 25.77
C VAL A 143 -5.53 8.71 25.27
N ILE A 144 -6.02 7.69 24.57
CA ILE A 144 -7.37 7.68 24.02
C ILE A 144 -8.24 6.81 24.92
N GLY A 145 -9.44 7.30 25.23
CA GLY A 145 -10.47 6.59 26.00
C GLY A 145 -11.85 7.22 25.80
N SER A 146 -12.92 6.51 26.17
CA SER A 146 -14.28 7.07 26.11
C SER A 146 -14.44 8.15 27.19
N PRO A 147 -14.89 9.38 26.84
CA PRO A 147 -15.15 10.43 27.82
C PRO A 147 -16.11 9.99 28.93
N GLU A 148 -17.13 9.19 28.59
CA GLU A 148 -18.13 8.67 29.52
C GLU A 148 -17.52 7.65 30.48
N GLU A 149 -16.72 6.70 29.97
CA GLU A 149 -16.01 5.74 30.83
C GLU A 149 -15.00 6.43 31.74
N MET A 150 -14.27 7.43 31.23
CA MET A 150 -13.33 8.23 32.03
C MET A 150 -14.06 8.97 33.15
N LYS A 151 -15.17 9.64 32.84
CA LYS A 151 -15.98 10.33 33.84
C LYS A 151 -16.53 9.37 34.91
N SER A 152 -17.09 8.23 34.49
CA SER A 152 -17.61 7.22 35.41
C SER A 152 -16.51 6.65 36.31
N PHE A 153 -15.31 6.45 35.75
CA PHE A 153 -14.17 6.02 36.53
C PHE A 153 -13.72 7.08 37.54
N ASP A 154 -13.66 8.35 37.15
CA ASP A 154 -13.32 9.45 38.06
C ASP A 154 -14.31 9.56 39.22
N GLU A 155 -15.62 9.45 38.94
CA GLU A 155 -16.66 9.40 39.97
C GLU A 155 -16.46 8.22 40.94
N LYS A 156 -16.14 7.04 40.41
CA LYS A 156 -15.85 5.85 41.21
C LYS A 156 -14.59 6.03 42.07
N MET A 157 -13.52 6.60 41.51
CA MET A 157 -12.28 6.86 42.24
C MET A 157 -12.50 7.88 43.36
N ASN A 158 -13.29 8.93 43.11
CA ASN A 158 -13.67 9.91 44.14
C ASN A 158 -14.50 9.28 45.27
N SER A 159 -15.43 8.38 44.93
CA SER A 159 -16.20 7.61 45.92
C SER A 159 -15.28 6.76 46.78
N LEU A 160 -14.29 6.07 46.19
CA LEU A 160 -13.33 5.25 46.93
C LEU A 160 -12.42 6.10 47.81
N VAL A 161 -12.01 7.28 47.34
CA VAL A 161 -11.21 8.22 48.16
C VAL A 161 -11.98 8.62 49.42
N ALA A 162 -13.27 8.94 49.30
CA ALA A 162 -14.12 9.28 50.43
C ALA A 162 -14.35 8.08 51.37
N GLU A 163 -14.66 6.90 50.82
CA GLU A 163 -14.94 5.67 51.57
C GLU A 163 -13.74 5.23 52.42
N TYR A 164 -12.53 5.25 51.85
CA TYR A 164 -11.31 4.79 52.52
C TYR A 164 -10.60 5.90 53.31
N GLN A 165 -11.16 7.12 53.35
CA GLN A 165 -10.49 8.30 53.92
C GLN A 165 -9.07 8.46 53.37
N ALA A 166 -8.95 8.33 52.04
CA ALA A 166 -7.68 8.28 51.34
C ALA A 166 -7.16 9.70 51.02
N THR A 167 -5.85 9.87 51.06
CA THR A 167 -5.15 11.01 50.43
C THR A 167 -4.95 10.77 48.94
N SER A 168 -4.74 9.52 48.54
CA SER A 168 -4.56 9.13 47.15
C SER A 168 -4.85 7.65 46.96
N ILE A 169 -5.28 7.30 45.74
CA ILE A 169 -5.38 5.92 45.27
C ILE A 169 -4.53 5.83 44.01
N SER A 170 -3.53 4.95 44.04
CA SER A 170 -2.60 4.73 42.93
C SER A 170 -2.76 3.33 42.38
N ILE A 171 -2.99 3.21 41.08
CA ILE A 171 -3.11 1.91 40.43
C ILE A 171 -1.73 1.31 40.25
N ASN A 172 -1.57 0.03 40.60
CA ASN A 172 -0.26 -0.58 40.78
C ASN A 172 0.61 -0.52 39.51
N LYS A 173 1.93 -0.39 39.71
CA LYS A 173 2.94 -0.24 38.65
C LYS A 173 2.95 -1.48 37.74
N GLY A 174 2.45 -1.33 36.52
CA GLY A 174 2.47 -2.39 35.51
C GLY A 174 1.36 -2.24 34.46
N LEU A 175 0.25 -1.61 34.82
CA LEU A 175 -0.75 -1.17 33.86
C LEU A 175 -0.26 0.12 33.21
N PHE A 176 -0.19 0.15 31.87
CA PHE A 176 0.23 1.33 31.09
C PHE A 176 1.74 1.63 31.11
N THR A 177 2.60 0.60 31.16
CA THR A 177 4.05 0.82 30.95
C THR A 177 4.34 1.01 29.47
N ILE A 178 4.81 2.20 29.11
CA ILE A 178 5.03 2.59 27.71
C ILE A 178 6.47 2.29 27.30
N LYS A 179 6.64 1.40 26.32
CA LYS A 179 7.93 1.08 25.73
C LYS A 179 7.89 1.38 24.24
N TRP A 180 8.18 2.62 23.88
CA TRP A 180 8.10 3.09 22.50
C TRP A 180 8.96 2.25 21.54
N SER A 181 10.15 1.82 21.94
CA SER A 181 11.02 0.96 21.12
C SER A 181 10.38 -0.40 20.81
N HIS A 182 9.60 -0.97 21.73
CA HIS A 182 8.86 -2.22 21.49
C HIS A 182 7.70 -1.99 20.50
N PHE A 183 7.03 -0.85 20.60
CA PHE A 183 5.98 -0.47 19.65
C PHE A 183 6.53 -0.29 18.23
N TYR A 184 7.65 0.42 18.08
CA TYR A 184 8.35 0.58 16.81
C TYR A 184 8.78 -0.76 16.20
N ARG A 185 9.37 -1.65 17.00
CA ARG A 185 9.77 -3.00 16.51
C ARG A 185 8.57 -3.84 16.10
N MET A 186 7.42 -3.68 16.74
CA MET A 186 6.17 -4.30 16.32
C MET A 186 5.70 -3.75 14.96
N LEU A 187 5.73 -2.43 14.74
CA LEU A 187 5.42 -1.84 13.43
C LEU A 187 6.38 -2.33 12.34
N ALA A 188 7.69 -2.35 12.62
CA ALA A 188 8.70 -2.89 11.72
C ALA A 188 8.40 -4.34 11.35
N LYS A 189 8.05 -5.16 12.34
CA LYS A 189 7.71 -6.56 12.11
C LYS A 189 6.46 -6.70 11.23
N ILE A 190 5.42 -5.89 11.48
CA ILE A 190 4.19 -5.90 10.69
C ILE A 190 4.51 -5.51 9.25
N ALA A 191 5.19 -4.38 9.02
CA ALA A 191 5.58 -3.92 7.68
C ALA A 191 6.40 -4.96 6.93
N HIS A 192 7.44 -5.51 7.56
CA HIS A 192 8.29 -6.53 6.97
C HIS A 192 7.49 -7.77 6.57
N ALA A 193 6.63 -8.26 7.47
CA ALA A 193 5.81 -9.43 7.19
C ALA A 193 4.75 -9.17 6.11
N ILE A 194 4.14 -7.97 6.06
CA ILE A 194 3.27 -7.53 4.96
C ILE A 194 4.05 -7.59 3.64
N THR A 195 5.21 -6.95 3.56
CA THR A 195 6.01 -6.92 2.32
C THR A 195 6.37 -8.34 1.87
N ILE A 196 6.83 -9.20 2.78
CA ILE A 196 7.22 -10.58 2.45
C ILE A 196 6.00 -11.43 2.05
N GLY A 197 4.89 -11.31 2.77
CA GLY A 197 3.65 -12.04 2.44
C GLY A 197 3.12 -11.66 1.06
N HIS A 198 3.22 -10.37 0.70
CA HIS A 198 2.69 -9.83 -0.54
C HIS A 198 3.61 -10.04 -1.75
N PHE A 199 4.91 -9.85 -1.58
CA PHE A 199 5.87 -9.80 -2.70
C PHE A 199 6.94 -10.89 -2.64
N GLY A 200 6.88 -11.80 -1.66
CA GLY A 200 7.94 -12.79 -1.46
C GLY A 200 9.24 -12.13 -0.99
N THR A 201 10.38 -12.72 -1.33
CA THR A 201 11.69 -12.28 -0.81
C THR A 201 12.68 -11.83 -1.90
N VAL A 202 12.19 -11.53 -3.10
CA VAL A 202 13.03 -11.25 -4.26
C VAL A 202 12.56 -9.97 -4.94
N GLY A 203 13.49 -9.23 -5.56
CA GLY A 203 13.21 -7.95 -6.21
C GLY A 203 13.40 -6.73 -5.29
N PHE A 204 13.75 -6.95 -4.01
CA PHE A 204 14.04 -5.87 -3.07
C PHE A 204 15.03 -6.29 -1.97
N THR A 205 15.66 -5.31 -1.34
CA THR A 205 16.52 -5.47 -0.16
C THR A 205 15.75 -5.04 1.10
N PRO A 206 15.49 -5.94 2.06
CA PRO A 206 14.78 -5.60 3.30
C PRO A 206 15.66 -4.80 4.26
N LEU A 207 15.12 -3.72 4.84
CA LEU A 207 15.82 -2.84 5.79
C LEU A 207 15.45 -3.10 7.25
N LEU A 208 14.30 -3.73 7.49
CA LEU A 208 13.72 -3.87 8.83
C LEU A 208 14.30 -4.99 9.69
N PRO A 209 14.89 -6.10 9.18
CA PRO A 209 15.38 -7.17 10.04
C PRO A 209 16.37 -6.73 11.14
N PRO A 210 17.36 -5.87 10.90
CA PRO A 210 18.24 -5.37 11.96
C PRO A 210 17.49 -4.65 13.10
N LEU A 211 16.46 -3.85 12.76
CA LEU A 211 15.61 -3.17 13.75
C LEU A 211 14.77 -4.18 14.54
N ILE A 212 14.14 -5.12 13.82
CA ILE A 212 13.30 -6.18 14.41
C ILE A 212 14.12 -7.05 15.37
N LEU A 213 15.34 -7.41 14.99
CA LEU A 213 16.24 -8.25 15.80
C LEU A 213 16.95 -7.46 16.91
N GLY A 214 16.87 -6.13 16.89
CA GLY A 214 17.48 -5.26 17.88
C GLY A 214 18.99 -5.11 17.71
N THR A 215 19.51 -5.33 16.51
CA THR A 215 20.92 -5.12 16.15
C THR A 215 21.18 -3.76 15.51
N CYS A 216 20.13 -2.95 15.32
CA CYS A 216 20.20 -1.57 14.85
C CYS A 216 19.29 -0.68 15.72
N PRO A 217 19.81 0.37 16.37
CA PRO A 217 19.03 1.23 17.26
C PRO A 217 18.25 2.35 16.56
N HIS A 218 18.51 2.62 15.27
CA HIS A 218 17.96 3.77 14.52
C HIS A 218 16.51 3.56 14.05
N LEU A 219 15.61 3.29 14.99
CA LEU A 219 14.20 2.98 14.73
C LEU A 219 13.48 4.13 14.00
N THR A 220 13.76 5.37 14.39
CA THR A 220 13.11 6.58 13.89
C THR A 220 13.47 6.91 12.44
N ASN A 221 14.59 6.35 11.94
CA ASN A 221 14.99 6.55 10.56
C ASN A 221 14.04 5.86 9.57
N LEU A 222 13.53 4.68 9.92
CA LEU A 222 12.69 3.86 9.03
C LEU A 222 11.21 3.82 9.42
N ILE A 223 10.83 4.36 10.58
CA ILE A 223 9.48 4.27 11.13
C ILE A 223 9.03 5.64 11.61
N GLY A 224 7.84 6.06 11.20
CA GLY A 224 7.27 7.35 11.55
C GLY A 224 5.75 7.42 11.31
N GLY A 225 5.21 8.63 11.33
CA GLY A 225 3.82 8.91 10.95
C GLY A 225 3.69 9.03 9.43
N LYS A 226 2.46 8.88 8.91
CA LYS A 226 2.17 9.16 7.50
C LYS A 226 2.50 10.62 7.19
N LEU A 227 3.27 10.85 6.12
CA LEU A 227 3.48 12.19 5.55
C LEU A 227 2.11 12.76 5.13
N GLU A 228 1.82 13.98 5.55
CA GLU A 228 0.73 14.75 4.95
C GLU A 228 1.12 15.04 3.49
N GLU A 229 0.25 14.67 2.55
CA GLU A 229 0.56 14.67 1.12
C GLU A 229 0.77 16.09 0.59
N GLU A 230 2.00 16.40 0.15
CA GLU A 230 2.25 17.39 -0.90
C GLU A 230 2.72 16.59 -2.13
N GLU A 231 1.88 16.47 -3.16
CA GLU A 231 2.04 15.65 -4.38
C GLU A 231 3.48 15.58 -4.99
N PRO A 232 3.91 14.45 -5.62
CA PRO A 232 3.09 13.61 -6.51
C PRO A 232 3.03 12.08 -6.26
N ASP A 233 1.97 11.52 -6.85
CA ASP A 233 1.40 10.16 -6.83
C ASP A 233 2.39 8.96 -6.81
N PRO A 234 2.67 8.35 -5.64
CA PRO A 234 3.38 7.08 -5.55
C PRO A 234 2.50 5.93 -6.06
N HIS A 235 3.09 4.87 -6.62
CA HIS A 235 2.30 3.68 -6.96
C HIS A 235 1.70 3.06 -5.68
N ILE A 236 0.39 3.27 -5.48
CA ILE A 236 -0.33 2.77 -4.31
C ILE A 236 -0.89 1.39 -4.58
N ILE A 237 -0.49 0.42 -3.76
CA ILE A 237 -1.09 -0.91 -3.70
C ILE A 237 -1.87 -0.99 -2.39
N LYS A 238 -3.20 -0.97 -2.47
CA LYS A 238 -4.07 -1.20 -1.31
C LYS A 238 -3.98 -2.67 -0.89
N VAL A 239 -3.73 -2.90 0.39
CA VAL A 239 -3.51 -4.22 0.98
C VAL A 239 -4.52 -4.42 2.11
N GLY A 240 -5.77 -4.67 1.72
CA GLY A 240 -6.90 -4.66 2.65
C GLY A 240 -7.27 -3.26 3.15
N ASP A 241 -8.16 -3.19 4.13
CA ASP A 241 -8.73 -1.92 4.61
C ASP A 241 -7.78 -1.09 5.49
N ASN A 242 -6.73 -1.73 6.01
CA ASN A 242 -5.88 -1.18 7.07
C ASN A 242 -4.43 -0.92 6.63
N TYR A 243 -4.07 -1.28 5.40
CA TYR A 243 -2.69 -1.21 4.93
C TYR A 243 -2.62 -0.69 3.51
N GLU A 244 -1.63 0.17 3.28
CA GLU A 244 -1.26 0.62 1.94
C GLU A 244 0.23 0.42 1.75
N ILE A 245 0.62 -0.02 0.57
CA ILE A 245 2.02 -0.12 0.17
C ILE A 245 2.25 0.91 -0.91
N LEU A 246 3.13 1.86 -0.64
CA LEU A 246 3.55 2.89 -1.57
C LEU A 246 4.93 2.53 -2.11
N ILE A 247 5.13 2.77 -3.40
CA ILE A 247 6.46 2.72 -4.03
C ILE A 247 6.87 4.15 -4.35
N ASP A 248 7.94 4.61 -3.71
CA ASP A 248 8.43 5.99 -3.81
C ASP A 248 9.96 6.03 -3.94
N HIS A 249 10.49 6.55 -5.05
CA HIS A 249 11.94 6.64 -5.31
C HIS A 249 12.72 5.35 -4.97
N ASN A 250 12.21 4.19 -5.40
CA ASN A 250 12.69 2.83 -5.09
C ASN A 250 12.49 2.34 -3.64
N HIS A 251 11.89 3.11 -2.75
CA HIS A 251 11.51 2.64 -1.43
C HIS A 251 10.17 1.89 -1.49
N ILE A 252 10.06 0.87 -0.63
CA ILE A 252 8.80 0.22 -0.30
C ILE A 252 8.35 0.81 1.04
N ILE A 253 7.27 1.58 1.04
CA ILE A 253 6.71 2.19 2.24
C ILE A 253 5.42 1.47 2.57
N VAL A 254 5.29 0.97 3.80
CA VAL A 254 4.07 0.33 4.29
C VAL A 254 3.40 1.28 5.28
N ASN A 255 2.22 1.76 4.90
CA ASN A 255 1.32 2.51 5.77
C ASN A 255 0.47 1.52 6.56
N ILE A 256 0.47 1.68 7.88
CA ILE A 256 -0.14 0.76 8.84
C ILE A 256 -1.18 1.52 9.66
N ASP A 257 -2.44 1.12 9.50
CA ASP A 257 -3.51 1.42 10.44
C ASP A 257 -3.72 0.20 11.35
N ILE A 258 -3.21 0.28 12.58
CA ILE A 258 -3.22 -0.87 13.49
C ILE A 258 -4.57 -1.08 14.19
N MET A 259 -5.49 -0.11 14.12
CA MET A 259 -6.76 -0.14 14.88
C MET A 259 -7.95 0.41 14.08
N ASN A 260 -7.92 0.34 12.75
CA ASN A 260 -9.01 0.71 11.83
C ASN A 260 -9.54 2.13 12.12
N GLY A 261 -8.65 3.12 12.07
CA GLY A 261 -8.94 4.55 12.19
C GLY A 261 -8.92 5.07 13.63
N ARG A 262 -8.70 4.19 14.62
CA ARG A 262 -8.58 4.59 16.04
C ARG A 262 -7.18 5.06 16.44
N CYS A 263 -6.20 4.86 15.56
CA CYS A 263 -4.81 5.32 15.70
C CYS A 263 -4.41 6.08 14.43
N PRO A 264 -3.43 6.99 14.50
CA PRO A 264 -2.77 7.53 13.31
C PRO A 264 -2.21 6.41 12.44
N THR A 265 -2.17 6.66 11.13
CA THR A 265 -1.45 5.80 10.20
C THR A 265 0.05 5.96 10.40
N TYR A 266 0.74 4.84 10.52
CA TYR A 266 2.20 4.78 10.67
C TYR A 266 2.84 4.39 9.35
N SER A 267 3.85 5.13 8.91
CA SER A 267 4.63 4.79 7.72
C SER A 267 5.92 4.09 8.11
N VAL A 268 6.21 2.97 7.42
CA VAL A 268 7.40 2.16 7.65
C VAL A 268 8.11 1.90 6.33
N VAL A 269 9.36 2.31 6.23
CA VAL A 269 10.21 2.06 5.06
C VAL A 269 10.78 0.64 5.15
N ALA A 270 10.16 -0.28 4.41
CA ALA A 270 10.41 -1.71 4.50
C ALA A 270 11.66 -2.18 3.75
N GLY A 271 12.00 -1.52 2.65
CA GLY A 271 13.11 -1.93 1.80
C GLY A 271 13.33 -1.04 0.59
N TYR A 272 14.38 -1.36 -0.17
CA TYR A 272 14.66 -0.78 -1.48
C TYR A 272 14.38 -1.79 -2.58
N ILE A 273 13.66 -1.38 -3.62
CA ILE A 273 13.47 -2.16 -4.83
C ILE A 273 14.80 -2.25 -5.57
N THR A 274 15.25 -3.47 -5.82
CA THR A 274 16.45 -3.76 -6.61
C THR A 274 16.10 -4.14 -8.04
N ASP A 275 14.90 -4.69 -8.25
CA ASP A 275 14.35 -5.05 -9.56
C ASP A 275 12.83 -4.93 -9.49
N LEU A 276 12.29 -3.86 -10.10
CA LEU A 276 10.86 -3.56 -10.08
C LEU A 276 10.03 -4.66 -10.78
N HIS A 277 10.55 -5.23 -11.87
CA HIS A 277 9.82 -6.26 -12.61
C HIS A 277 9.69 -7.52 -11.78
N LEU A 278 10.77 -7.97 -11.15
CA LEU A 278 10.79 -9.15 -10.30
C LEU A 278 9.95 -8.94 -9.03
N PHE A 279 10.02 -7.74 -8.44
CA PHE A 279 9.21 -7.34 -7.29
C PHE A 279 7.70 -7.41 -7.59
N LEU A 280 7.27 -6.81 -8.71
CA LEU A 280 5.86 -6.79 -9.12
C LEU A 280 5.36 -8.16 -9.61
N THR A 281 6.22 -8.98 -10.22
CA THR A 281 5.84 -10.32 -10.71
C THR A 281 5.55 -11.27 -9.55
N ASN A 282 6.29 -11.15 -8.43
CA ASN A 282 6.05 -11.95 -7.22
C ASN A 282 4.79 -11.53 -6.45
N ALA A 283 4.26 -10.31 -6.69
CA ALA A 283 2.97 -9.85 -6.17
C ALA A 283 1.77 -10.68 -6.67
N SER A 284 2.00 -11.66 -7.56
CA SER A 284 0.98 -12.46 -8.24
C SER A 284 0.11 -13.32 -7.30
N HIS A 285 0.58 -13.65 -6.09
CA HIS A 285 -0.18 -14.45 -5.12
C HIS A 285 -1.36 -13.73 -4.46
N LEU A 286 -1.38 -12.38 -4.42
CA LEU A 286 -2.46 -11.60 -3.80
C LEU A 286 -3.82 -11.76 -4.48
N ARG A 287 -3.83 -11.94 -5.80
CA ARG A 287 -5.09 -12.00 -6.56
C ARG A 287 -5.63 -13.43 -6.71
N GLN A 288 -5.06 -14.43 -6.05
CA GLN A 288 -5.65 -15.79 -6.00
C GLN A 288 -6.66 -15.95 -4.85
N ASN A 289 -6.52 -15.19 -3.75
CA ASN A 289 -7.43 -15.30 -2.62
C ASN A 289 -8.61 -14.30 -2.68
N GLU A 290 -8.46 -13.15 -3.36
CA GLU A 290 -9.59 -12.25 -3.68
C GLU A 290 -10.60 -12.87 -4.67
N LYS A 291 -10.16 -13.87 -5.46
CA LYS A 291 -11.00 -14.62 -6.40
C LYS A 291 -12.16 -15.38 -5.75
N LYS A 292 -12.16 -15.59 -4.43
CA LYS A 292 -13.25 -16.30 -3.75
C LYS A 292 -14.42 -15.42 -3.31
N GLU A 293 -14.25 -14.09 -3.29
CA GLU A 293 -15.35 -13.16 -2.96
C GLU A 293 -15.80 -12.31 -4.16
N CYS A 294 -14.98 -12.16 -5.21
CA CYS A 294 -15.40 -11.53 -6.47
C CYS A 294 -15.86 -12.56 -7.52
N THR A 295 -17.00 -13.22 -7.29
CA THR A 295 -17.73 -13.86 -8.39
C THR A 295 -18.66 -12.84 -9.05
N HIS A 296 -18.46 -12.60 -10.35
CA HIS A 296 -19.24 -11.73 -11.25
C HIS A 296 -19.14 -10.21 -10.99
N GLY A 297 -18.16 -9.56 -11.61
CA GLY A 297 -18.16 -8.11 -11.78
C GLY A 297 -17.22 -7.73 -12.91
N MET A 298 -17.73 -6.99 -13.91
CA MET A 298 -16.94 -6.36 -14.96
C MET A 298 -15.67 -5.72 -14.37
N ARG A 299 -14.55 -5.82 -15.10
CA ARG A 299 -13.38 -4.97 -14.89
C ARG A 299 -13.89 -3.52 -14.77
N THR A 300 -13.54 -2.81 -13.71
CA THR A 300 -13.92 -1.39 -13.60
C THR A 300 -13.32 -0.68 -14.82
N ARG A 301 -14.17 0.02 -15.60
CA ARG A 301 -13.77 0.70 -16.84
C ARG A 301 -12.53 1.59 -16.65
N TYR A 302 -12.33 2.06 -15.42
CA TYR A 302 -11.12 2.68 -14.87
C TYR A 302 -9.80 2.10 -15.38
N MET A 303 -9.61 0.78 -15.31
CA MET A 303 -8.30 0.18 -15.60
C MET A 303 -8.05 -0.04 -17.10
N PHE A 304 -9.12 -0.16 -17.89
CA PHE A 304 -9.02 -0.57 -19.29
C PHE A 304 -8.20 0.42 -20.13
N ILE A 305 -8.46 1.72 -20.01
CA ILE A 305 -7.79 2.76 -20.81
C ILE A 305 -6.28 2.78 -20.50
N HIS A 306 -5.92 2.85 -19.22
CA HIS A 306 -4.52 2.92 -18.79
C HIS A 306 -3.73 1.66 -19.16
N GLU A 307 -4.33 0.48 -19.01
CA GLU A 307 -3.69 -0.79 -19.39
C GLU A 307 -3.39 -0.84 -20.89
N TRP A 308 -4.36 -0.47 -21.73
CA TRP A 308 -4.17 -0.43 -23.17
C TRP A 308 -3.12 0.57 -23.61
N VAL A 309 -3.13 1.79 -23.06
CA VAL A 309 -2.09 2.78 -23.37
C VAL A 309 -0.72 2.29 -22.95
N PHE A 310 -0.59 1.73 -21.75
CA PHE A 310 0.68 1.17 -21.27
C PHE A 310 1.20 0.08 -22.22
N TRP A 311 0.30 -0.80 -22.69
CA TRP A 311 0.65 -1.85 -23.64
C TRP A 311 1.04 -1.31 -25.03
N ILE A 312 0.30 -0.33 -25.56
CA ILE A 312 0.63 0.37 -26.81
C ILE A 312 2.04 0.99 -26.71
N VAL A 313 2.33 1.71 -25.64
CA VAL A 313 3.64 2.34 -25.41
C VAL A 313 4.72 1.26 -25.31
N LYS A 314 4.43 0.10 -24.71
CA LYS A 314 5.36 -1.04 -24.66
C LYS A 314 5.66 -1.61 -26.06
N ILE A 315 4.66 -1.73 -26.94
CA ILE A 315 4.87 -2.15 -28.34
C ILE A 315 5.75 -1.15 -29.07
N ILE A 316 5.42 0.14 -28.99
CA ILE A 316 6.19 1.20 -29.63
C ILE A 316 7.63 1.17 -29.11
N ARG A 317 7.82 1.08 -27.79
CA ARG A 317 9.14 0.98 -27.16
C ARG A 317 9.94 -0.21 -27.68
N ALA A 318 9.32 -1.39 -27.76
CA ALA A 318 9.98 -2.59 -28.28
C ALA A 318 10.39 -2.42 -29.75
N HIS A 319 9.50 -1.85 -30.58
CA HIS A 319 9.80 -1.60 -31.98
C HIS A 319 10.94 -0.58 -32.17
N VAL A 320 10.87 0.55 -31.46
CA VAL A 320 11.90 1.60 -31.49
C VAL A 320 13.22 1.06 -30.96
N ASN A 321 13.23 0.30 -29.87
CA ASN A 321 14.46 -0.30 -29.35
C ASN A 321 15.11 -1.27 -30.35
N ASN A 322 14.32 -2.09 -31.04
CA ASN A 322 14.84 -3.10 -31.95
C ASN A 322 15.35 -2.52 -33.28
N ASN A 323 14.72 -1.45 -33.79
CA ASN A 323 15.03 -0.90 -35.11
C ASN A 323 15.79 0.44 -35.06
N TYR A 324 15.65 1.17 -33.95
CA TYR A 324 15.99 2.59 -33.82
C TYR A 324 16.52 2.94 -32.42
N SER A 325 17.28 2.06 -31.78
CA SER A 325 17.72 2.19 -30.38
C SER A 325 18.37 3.54 -30.04
N HIS A 326 19.09 4.14 -31.00
CA HIS A 326 19.73 5.45 -30.87
C HIS A 326 18.75 6.63 -30.76
N PHE A 327 17.47 6.43 -31.10
CA PHE A 327 16.41 7.43 -30.95
C PHE A 327 15.58 7.28 -29.67
N MET A 328 15.85 6.28 -28.83
CA MET A 328 15.03 5.97 -27.63
C MET A 328 14.84 7.18 -26.70
N SER A 329 15.91 7.91 -26.37
CA SER A 329 15.84 9.08 -25.49
C SER A 329 15.19 10.31 -26.14
N SER A 330 15.20 10.38 -27.47
CA SER A 330 14.59 11.44 -28.25
C SER A 330 13.12 11.20 -28.58
N TRP A 331 12.57 10.05 -28.21
CA TRP A 331 11.20 9.66 -28.54
C TRP A 331 10.22 10.19 -27.48
N PRO A 332 9.39 11.21 -27.79
CA PRO A 332 8.65 11.93 -26.75
C PRO A 332 7.69 11.02 -25.95
N LEU A 333 6.89 10.19 -26.64
CA LEU A 333 5.98 9.22 -26.01
C LEU A 333 6.64 8.20 -25.06
N LEU A 334 7.95 7.95 -25.22
CA LEU A 334 8.63 6.97 -24.39
C LEU A 334 9.12 7.56 -23.07
N ASN A 335 9.14 8.89 -22.95
CA ASN A 335 9.60 9.64 -21.79
C ASN A 335 8.44 10.05 -20.85
N GLY A 336 7.25 10.29 -21.39
CA GLY A 336 6.05 10.64 -20.62
C GLY A 336 4.85 10.88 -21.54
N TYR A 337 3.63 10.58 -21.08
CA TYR A 337 2.42 10.83 -21.86
C TYR A 337 1.20 11.17 -20.99
N ALA A 338 0.35 12.06 -21.49
CA ALA A 338 -1.00 12.31 -21.01
C ALA A 338 -2.02 11.67 -21.98
N ILE A 339 -3.18 11.28 -21.47
CA ILE A 339 -4.22 10.58 -22.21
C ILE A 339 -5.50 11.41 -22.13
N GLU A 340 -6.13 11.64 -23.28
CA GLU A 340 -7.56 11.94 -23.36
C GLU A 340 -8.27 10.73 -23.98
N ALA A 341 -9.47 10.40 -23.51
CA ALA A 341 -10.19 9.21 -23.95
C ALA A 341 -11.66 9.54 -24.26
N TYR A 342 -12.11 9.15 -25.44
CA TYR A 342 -13.46 9.41 -25.94
C TYR A 342 -14.17 8.12 -26.33
N ALA A 343 -15.38 7.91 -25.83
CA ALA A 343 -16.25 6.79 -26.17
C ALA A 343 -16.97 7.03 -27.49
N ILE A 344 -16.84 6.07 -28.40
CA ILE A 344 -17.53 6.00 -29.69
C ILE A 344 -18.42 4.75 -29.68
N PRO A 345 -19.75 4.92 -29.55
CA PRO A 345 -20.68 3.78 -29.54
C PRO A 345 -20.64 2.98 -30.86
N PRO A 346 -20.85 1.65 -30.82
CA PRO A 346 -21.19 0.88 -29.63
C PRO A 346 -19.97 0.50 -28.78
N ASN A 347 -18.77 0.31 -29.36
CA ASN A 347 -17.65 -0.34 -28.65
C ASN A 347 -16.25 0.14 -29.12
N TYR A 348 -16.03 1.44 -29.31
CA TYR A 348 -14.71 1.99 -29.63
C TYR A 348 -14.31 3.09 -28.66
N TYR A 349 -13.01 3.21 -28.41
CA TYR A 349 -12.39 4.37 -27.78
C TYR A 349 -11.49 5.09 -28.77
N LEU A 350 -11.59 6.40 -28.82
CA LEU A 350 -10.56 7.26 -29.40
C LEU A 350 -9.68 7.76 -28.26
N LEU A 351 -8.41 7.37 -28.27
CA LEU A 351 -7.40 7.78 -27.32
C LEU A 351 -6.53 8.85 -27.97
N ILE A 352 -6.30 9.97 -27.32
CA ILE A 352 -5.36 10.99 -27.77
C ILE A 352 -4.21 11.00 -26.79
N LEU A 353 -3.05 10.52 -27.26
CA LEU A 353 -1.83 10.53 -26.49
C LEU A 353 -1.11 11.85 -26.73
N THR A 354 -0.72 12.53 -25.66
CA THR A 354 0.02 13.80 -25.72
C THR A 354 1.33 13.64 -24.96
N ASN A 355 2.45 14.07 -25.54
CA ASN A 355 3.71 14.08 -24.80
C ASN A 355 3.61 15.03 -23.59
N THR A 356 4.05 14.59 -22.43
CA THR A 356 4.14 15.44 -21.23
C THR A 356 5.55 15.39 -20.66
N PRO A 357 6.08 16.51 -20.15
CA PRO A 357 7.35 16.52 -19.43
C PRO A 357 7.29 15.75 -18.10
N ASN A 358 6.09 15.40 -17.62
CA ASN A 358 5.93 14.59 -16.42
C ASN A 358 6.28 13.12 -16.72
N GLU A 359 7.15 12.52 -15.91
CA GLU A 359 7.54 11.11 -16.07
C GLU A 359 6.38 10.13 -15.80
N THR A 360 5.33 10.59 -15.12
CA THR A 360 4.16 9.78 -14.77
C THR A 360 3.02 9.96 -15.79
N PRO A 361 2.48 8.86 -16.34
CA PRO A 361 1.30 8.91 -17.19
C PRO A 361 0.08 9.52 -16.50
N THR A 362 -0.61 10.46 -17.14
CA THR A 362 -1.85 11.05 -16.63
C THR A 362 -3.02 10.78 -17.59
N GLY A 363 -4.25 10.66 -17.07
CA GLY A 363 -5.42 10.42 -17.92
C GLY A 363 -6.73 10.28 -17.14
N PRO A 364 -7.88 10.34 -17.82
CA PRO A 364 -9.17 10.17 -17.17
C PRO A 364 -9.41 8.71 -16.80
N SER A 365 -10.13 8.52 -15.69
CA SER A 365 -10.65 7.21 -15.28
C SER A 365 -11.65 6.61 -16.26
N GLU A 366 -12.42 7.44 -16.97
CA GLU A 366 -13.45 6.99 -17.88
C GLU A 366 -13.40 7.79 -19.18
N ALA A 367 -13.67 7.11 -20.29
CA ALA A 367 -13.82 7.80 -21.56
C ALA A 367 -15.10 8.65 -21.54
N ILE A 368 -14.98 9.92 -21.92
CA ILE A 368 -16.13 10.81 -22.07
C ILE A 368 -16.78 10.60 -23.44
N ASN A 369 -18.04 10.97 -23.64
CA ASN A 369 -18.67 10.81 -24.96
C ASN A 369 -17.96 11.64 -26.03
N LEU A 370 -17.75 11.06 -27.22
CA LEU A 370 -17.20 11.78 -28.35
C LEU A 370 -18.07 13.00 -28.70
N PRO A 371 -17.51 14.23 -28.72
CA PRO A 371 -18.31 15.43 -28.94
C PRO A 371 -18.68 15.66 -30.42
N TYR A 372 -18.07 14.92 -31.34
CA TYR A 372 -18.24 15.04 -32.78
C TYR A 372 -19.01 13.84 -33.35
N LYS A 373 -19.88 14.08 -34.33
CA LYS A 373 -20.75 13.05 -34.95
C LYS A 373 -20.36 12.69 -36.38
N ASP A 374 -19.48 13.46 -36.98
CA ASP A 374 -19.01 13.34 -38.37
C ASP A 374 -17.70 12.55 -38.46
N HIS A 375 -17.44 11.68 -37.48
CA HIS A 375 -16.28 10.78 -37.52
C HIS A 375 -16.43 9.76 -38.67
N PRO A 376 -15.33 9.25 -39.23
CA PRO A 376 -15.39 8.21 -40.25
C PRO A 376 -16.10 6.93 -39.73
N ASP A 377 -16.51 6.07 -40.66
CA ASP A 377 -17.31 4.89 -40.33
C ASP A 377 -16.55 3.90 -39.40
N ILE A 378 -17.34 3.23 -38.56
CA ILE A 378 -16.91 2.10 -37.71
C ILE A 378 -17.63 0.81 -38.14
N PRO A 379 -16.98 -0.38 -38.11
CA PRO A 379 -15.57 -0.61 -37.79
C PRO A 379 -14.64 0.01 -38.85
N PRO A 380 -13.47 0.53 -38.45
CA PRO A 380 -12.54 1.18 -39.38
C PRO A 380 -11.88 0.18 -40.33
N LYS A 381 -11.62 0.58 -41.58
CA LYS A 381 -10.79 -0.18 -42.51
C LYS A 381 -9.42 0.46 -42.64
N VAL A 382 -8.42 -0.33 -43.05
CA VAL A 382 -7.04 0.16 -43.30
C VAL A 382 -7.02 1.30 -44.32
N THR A 383 -7.92 1.27 -45.30
CA THR A 383 -8.08 2.34 -46.29
C THR A 383 -8.48 3.68 -45.67
N ASP A 384 -9.13 3.65 -44.51
CA ASP A 384 -9.71 4.80 -43.84
C ASP A 384 -8.71 5.42 -42.84
N LEU A 385 -7.49 4.89 -42.73
CA LEU A 385 -6.49 5.33 -41.76
C LEU A 385 -6.16 6.82 -41.91
N ASN A 386 -5.96 7.28 -43.14
CA ASN A 386 -5.70 8.70 -43.41
C ASN A 386 -6.94 9.57 -43.13
N ASP A 387 -8.14 9.05 -43.38
CA ASP A 387 -9.37 9.79 -43.12
C ASP A 387 -9.59 9.98 -41.62
N TRP A 388 -9.37 8.91 -40.83
CA TRP A 388 -9.37 8.98 -39.36
C TRP A 388 -8.33 9.95 -38.83
N GLU A 389 -7.11 9.92 -39.35
CA GLU A 389 -6.05 10.80 -38.88
C GLU A 389 -6.33 12.27 -39.21
N ASN A 390 -6.72 12.56 -40.46
CA ASN A 390 -7.08 13.91 -40.88
C ASN A 390 -8.27 14.45 -40.08
N TRP A 391 -9.29 13.61 -39.89
CA TRP A 391 -10.45 13.98 -39.10
C TRP A 391 -10.08 14.24 -37.63
N CYS A 392 -9.33 13.35 -36.97
CA CYS A 392 -8.92 13.55 -35.57
C CYS A 392 -8.13 14.86 -35.42
N ARG A 393 -7.16 15.09 -36.31
CA ARG A 393 -6.33 16.31 -36.28
C ARG A 393 -7.15 17.57 -36.48
N SER A 394 -8.09 17.56 -37.42
CA SER A 394 -8.97 18.70 -37.68
C SER A 394 -9.94 18.94 -36.52
N SER A 395 -10.66 17.91 -36.09
CA SER A 395 -11.73 18.01 -35.08
C SER A 395 -11.20 18.38 -33.70
N PHE A 396 -10.05 17.84 -33.29
CA PHE A 396 -9.45 18.11 -31.97
C PHE A 396 -8.33 19.16 -32.02
N SER A 397 -8.06 19.77 -33.18
CA SER A 397 -6.95 20.71 -33.37
C SER A 397 -5.59 20.13 -32.92
N LEU A 398 -5.35 18.85 -33.24
CA LEU A 398 -4.17 18.13 -32.74
C LEU A 398 -2.88 18.64 -33.36
N SER A 399 -1.90 18.89 -32.50
CA SER A 399 -0.53 19.12 -32.93
C SER A 399 0.12 17.84 -33.49
N ASN A 400 1.25 18.00 -34.18
CA ASN A 400 2.05 16.86 -34.64
C ASN A 400 2.71 16.04 -33.50
N GLU A 401 2.50 16.42 -32.24
CA GLU A 401 2.98 15.73 -31.03
C GLU A 401 1.84 15.06 -30.27
N GLN A 402 0.67 15.01 -30.89
CA GLN A 402 -0.49 14.33 -30.37
C GLN A 402 -0.87 13.21 -31.34
N TRP A 403 -1.15 12.06 -30.76
CA TRP A 403 -1.35 10.82 -31.51
C TRP A 403 -2.71 10.24 -31.18
N PRO A 404 -3.67 10.35 -32.11
CA PRO A 404 -4.95 9.68 -31.96
C PRO A 404 -4.77 8.19 -32.26
N ILE A 405 -5.41 7.36 -31.44
CA ILE A 405 -5.45 5.90 -31.58
C ILE A 405 -6.89 5.46 -31.37
N LEU A 406 -7.47 4.85 -32.40
CA LEU A 406 -8.78 4.22 -32.33
C LEU A 406 -8.61 2.77 -31.85
N LEU A 407 -9.28 2.45 -30.75
CA LEU A 407 -9.16 1.20 -30.03
C LEU A 407 -10.52 0.51 -29.89
N PRO A 408 -10.71 -0.71 -30.43
CA PRO A 408 -11.88 -1.53 -30.12
C PRO A 408 -11.95 -1.87 -28.62
N VAL A 409 -13.12 -1.68 -28.00
CA VAL A 409 -13.37 -2.04 -26.60
C VAL A 409 -13.75 -3.52 -26.54
N ARG A 410 -12.74 -4.38 -26.52
CA ARG A 410 -12.88 -5.83 -26.29
C ARG A 410 -12.16 -6.18 -24.99
N ASP A 411 -12.89 -6.66 -24.00
CA ASP A 411 -12.31 -7.12 -22.74
C ASP A 411 -12.49 -8.64 -22.66
N SER A 412 -11.36 -9.37 -22.66
CA SER A 412 -11.37 -10.82 -22.52
C SER A 412 -11.77 -11.27 -21.13
N GLY A 413 -11.89 -10.34 -20.18
CA GLY A 413 -12.06 -10.62 -18.76
C GLY A 413 -10.82 -11.26 -18.15
N ILE A 414 -9.72 -11.37 -18.92
CA ILE A 414 -8.44 -11.85 -18.42
C ILE A 414 -7.84 -10.73 -17.58
N SER A 415 -7.70 -11.03 -16.29
CA SER A 415 -7.29 -10.07 -15.27
C SER A 415 -6.00 -9.31 -15.63
N GLU A 416 -5.92 -8.08 -15.15
CA GLU A 416 -4.78 -7.16 -15.18
C GLU A 416 -3.39 -7.81 -15.00
N LYS A 417 -3.23 -8.87 -14.19
CA LYS A 417 -1.92 -9.56 -14.02
C LYS A 417 -1.38 -10.24 -15.27
N ALA A 418 -2.24 -10.59 -16.22
CA ALA A 418 -1.86 -11.24 -17.47
C ALA A 418 -2.11 -10.33 -18.68
N PHE A 419 -2.51 -9.07 -18.47
CA PHE A 419 -2.76 -8.15 -19.56
C PHE A 419 -1.44 -7.84 -20.29
N ASN A 420 -1.21 -8.59 -21.34
CA ASN A 420 -0.13 -8.41 -22.29
C ASN A 420 -0.70 -7.93 -23.64
N GLY A 421 -1.91 -7.35 -23.61
CA GLY A 421 -2.75 -6.95 -24.76
C GLY A 421 -3.13 -8.07 -25.73
N ASN A 422 -2.39 -9.18 -25.78
CA ASN A 422 -2.57 -10.23 -26.78
C ASN A 422 -3.91 -10.94 -26.63
N ASP A 423 -4.42 -11.09 -25.41
CA ASP A 423 -5.68 -11.78 -25.20
C ASP A 423 -6.89 -10.96 -25.62
N ASP A 424 -6.89 -9.66 -25.33
CA ASP A 424 -7.94 -8.76 -25.84
C ASP A 424 -7.77 -8.55 -27.35
N LEU A 425 -6.54 -8.51 -27.86
CA LEU A 425 -6.25 -8.46 -29.30
C LEU A 425 -6.78 -9.70 -30.03
N LYS A 426 -6.81 -10.89 -29.41
CA LYS A 426 -7.44 -12.09 -30.02
C LYS A 426 -8.94 -11.92 -30.24
N MET A 427 -9.59 -11.03 -29.49
CA MET A 427 -11.01 -10.73 -29.64
C MET A 427 -11.29 -9.71 -30.75
N PHE A 428 -10.25 -9.06 -31.28
CA PHE A 428 -10.41 -8.18 -32.43
C PHE A 428 -10.71 -9.03 -33.67
N SER A 429 -11.60 -8.54 -34.52
CA SER A 429 -11.72 -9.02 -35.90
C SER A 429 -10.40 -8.86 -36.66
N GLU A 430 -10.22 -9.58 -37.76
CA GLU A 430 -8.99 -9.48 -38.56
C GLU A 430 -8.84 -8.07 -39.16
N GLU A 431 -9.95 -7.42 -39.51
CA GLU A 431 -9.99 -6.03 -39.94
C GLU A 431 -9.52 -5.08 -38.84
N GLU A 432 -10.04 -5.23 -37.60
CA GLU A 432 -9.63 -4.42 -36.45
C GLU A 432 -8.14 -4.62 -36.11
N LYS A 433 -7.63 -5.86 -36.14
CA LYS A 433 -6.20 -6.15 -35.92
C LYS A 433 -5.34 -5.47 -36.97
N THR A 434 -5.72 -5.59 -38.24
CA THR A 434 -4.96 -5.01 -39.36
C THR A 434 -4.96 -3.50 -39.24
N PHE A 435 -6.11 -2.88 -38.97
CA PHE A 435 -6.22 -1.44 -38.75
C PHE A 435 -5.39 -0.97 -37.56
N PHE A 436 -5.46 -1.66 -36.42
CA PHE A 436 -4.67 -1.34 -35.23
C PHE A 436 -3.16 -1.40 -35.51
N VAL A 437 -2.66 -2.44 -36.16
CA VAL A 437 -1.25 -2.55 -36.54
C VAL A 437 -0.85 -1.43 -37.50
N SER A 438 -1.68 -1.12 -38.49
CA SER A 438 -1.44 -0.01 -39.42
C SER A 438 -1.37 1.35 -38.72
N GLN A 439 -2.22 1.61 -37.71
CA GLN A 439 -2.15 2.83 -36.89
C GLN A 439 -0.81 2.93 -36.15
N ILE A 440 -0.37 1.85 -35.50
CA ILE A 440 0.90 1.84 -34.76
C ILE A 440 2.10 2.08 -35.70
N ASN A 441 2.12 1.45 -36.87
CA ASN A 441 3.17 1.66 -37.85
C ASN A 441 3.18 3.09 -38.38
N TYR A 442 2.02 3.64 -38.73
CA TYR A 442 1.88 5.03 -39.18
C TYR A 442 2.40 6.03 -38.13
N LEU A 443 2.07 5.81 -36.86
CA LEU A 443 2.56 6.62 -35.74
C LEU A 443 4.09 6.57 -35.67
N ILE A 444 4.67 5.38 -35.72
CA ILE A 444 6.13 5.17 -35.66
C ILE A 444 6.83 5.86 -36.84
N GLU A 445 6.35 5.66 -38.06
CA GLU A 445 6.94 6.26 -39.27
C GLU A 445 6.89 7.79 -39.23
N THR A 446 5.74 8.35 -38.86
CA THR A 446 5.55 9.81 -38.77
C THR A 446 6.48 10.42 -37.74
N GLN A 447 6.60 9.78 -36.57
CA GLN A 447 7.49 10.25 -35.52
C GLN A 447 8.96 10.11 -35.90
N LEU A 448 9.35 9.02 -36.57
CA LEU A 448 10.71 8.80 -37.06
C LEU A 448 11.12 9.87 -38.06
N ILE A 449 10.27 10.18 -39.05
CA ILE A 449 10.53 11.24 -40.04
C ILE A 449 10.75 12.58 -39.34
N LYS A 450 9.96 12.89 -38.31
CA LYS A 450 10.11 14.12 -37.54
C LYS A 450 11.44 14.16 -36.78
N THR A 451 11.78 13.08 -36.06
CA THR A 451 13.05 12.98 -35.33
C THR A 451 14.24 13.15 -36.28
N LEU A 452 14.21 12.53 -37.46
CA LEU A 452 15.25 12.67 -38.48
C LEU A 452 15.37 14.10 -39.00
N LYS A 453 14.25 14.79 -39.26
CA LYS A 453 14.25 16.21 -39.68
C LYS A 453 14.87 17.12 -38.60
N THR A 454 14.51 16.90 -37.33
CA THR A 454 15.08 17.66 -36.20
C THR A 454 16.57 17.44 -36.03
N ILE A 455 17.06 16.23 -36.31
CA ILE A 455 18.50 15.94 -36.27
C ILE A 455 19.19 16.59 -37.47
N SER A 456 18.65 16.43 -38.68
CA SER A 456 19.22 17.04 -39.88
C SER A 456 19.35 18.57 -39.77
N SER A 457 18.34 19.26 -39.21
CA SER A 457 18.39 20.71 -39.03
C SER A 457 19.47 21.15 -38.04
N LYS A 458 19.69 20.38 -36.97
CA LYS A 458 20.78 20.62 -36.00
C LYS A 458 22.17 20.43 -36.60
N TRP A 459 22.30 19.53 -37.58
CA TRP A 459 23.57 19.28 -38.28
C TRP A 459 23.86 20.36 -39.33
N SER A 460 22.85 20.88 -40.03
CA SER A 460 23.03 21.97 -41.01
C SER A 460 23.29 23.34 -40.37
N SER A 461 23.01 23.51 -39.08
CA SER A 461 23.26 24.75 -38.33
C SER A 461 24.61 24.81 -37.61
N LYS A 462 25.40 23.73 -37.67
CA LYS A 462 26.78 23.66 -37.17
C LYS A 462 27.74 23.66 -38.34
#